data_AF-A0A928KAC2-F1
#
_entry.id   AF-A0A928KAC2-F1
#
_cell.length_a   1.000
_cell.length_b   1.000
_cell.length_c   1.000
_cell.angle_alpha   90.00
_cell.angle_beta   90.00
_cell.angle_gamma   90.00
#
_symmetry.space_group_name_H-M   'P 1'
#
loop_
_entity.id
_entity.type
_entity.pdbx_description
1 polymer ?
#
loop_
_entity_poly.entity_id
_entity_poly.type
_entity_poly.pdbx_seq_one_letter_code
_entity_poly.pdbx_strand_id
1 'polypeptide(L)'
;MDYFNLKICLSIEKIGDIIILRVCRKVKGGIIMETAAWVAGALGVAINLILYQQTTSKRVLLFKLLSDVAWAVQYLLLGAYTGFGIACIAVLREGVFYKVDRKSTKGVVCLALFTVLSVVCAAVTWRSAYSLLPAIGSVISVFGFYLAIPRLSRLLALPISLCMGLYSLEVGSVLGVVNEVITVLSALVGIVCIDRLKRGESRPPVRVSAVNWDCSLPSDTYFGYYQTHSLSPQRYRRCTPYYATVTDADRIEYTRRTQREFDRELRYAIRAGIDYFSYVFYPEQGSRTHVPSGPADCSHKVYELNYARRMHQNSPLRRRIGMAAIMGAHPFAEADYLELAELLKQPYYEKVGGRPLVYLFHQISEEKLRGLQQAVERVGGEPPLFMAMFSRVPEGAPLELVDGLSAYCCARDSITRHEELVTAAIADNAARAEMHKKTVPLFPMGWDPSPRIDHHAPWIDYPEKPYAAAATPEELLQGGRRFAAAIASNETVRQTFFGHILLFAWNEFEEGAWICPTYNEDLSVDTRRVQTVAKMVRHWKKAL
;
A
#
# COMPACT_ATOMS: atom_id res chain seq x y z
N MET A 1 45.67 -26.57 9.62
CA MET A 1 44.34 -26.72 9.00
C MET A 1 44.32 -27.78 7.89
N ASP A 2 45.49 -28.26 7.42
CA ASP A 2 45.56 -29.12 6.23
C ASP A 2 45.22 -30.60 6.45
N TYR A 3 45.34 -31.10 7.69
CA TYR A 3 44.97 -32.50 8.02
C TYR A 3 43.45 -32.75 8.01
N PHE A 4 42.64 -31.71 8.22
CA PHE A 4 41.17 -31.83 8.23
C PHE A 4 40.59 -31.81 6.81
N ASN A 5 41.19 -31.00 5.91
CA ASN A 5 40.82 -30.95 4.50
C ASN A 5 41.17 -32.25 3.76
N LEU A 6 42.32 -32.87 4.07
CA LEU A 6 42.74 -34.13 3.44
C LEU A 6 41.83 -35.30 3.83
N LYS A 7 41.37 -35.37 5.10
CA LYS A 7 40.42 -36.39 5.55
C LYS A 7 39.03 -36.23 4.91
N ILE A 8 38.58 -34.99 4.69
CA ILE A 8 37.31 -34.73 4.02
C ILE A 8 37.38 -35.12 2.53
N CYS A 9 38.45 -34.76 1.82
CA CYS A 9 38.67 -35.19 0.43
C CYS A 9 38.72 -36.71 0.28
N LEU A 10 39.47 -37.41 1.13
CA LEU A 10 39.54 -38.88 1.14
C LEU A 10 38.19 -39.54 1.50
N SER A 11 37.35 -38.88 2.29
CA SER A 11 36.00 -39.36 2.60
C SER A 11 35.02 -39.16 1.44
N ILE A 12 35.16 -38.06 0.68
CA ILE A 12 34.35 -37.77 -0.50
C ILE A 12 34.69 -38.72 -1.66
N GLU A 13 35.98 -39.00 -1.91
CA GLU A 13 36.40 -40.01 -2.90
C GLU A 13 35.88 -41.40 -2.54
N LYS A 14 36.00 -41.83 -1.28
CA LYS A 14 35.42 -43.11 -0.82
C LYS A 14 33.91 -43.17 -0.98
N ILE A 15 33.19 -42.07 -0.75
CA ILE A 15 31.75 -42.00 -1.00
C ILE A 15 31.46 -42.10 -2.50
N GLY A 16 32.24 -41.41 -3.34
CA GLY A 16 32.18 -41.49 -4.81
C GLY A 16 32.39 -42.91 -5.31
N ASP A 17 33.41 -43.61 -4.82
CA ASP A 17 33.72 -44.99 -5.18
C ASP A 17 32.65 -45.97 -4.68
N ILE A 18 32.09 -45.77 -3.49
CA ILE A 18 30.98 -46.59 -2.97
C ILE A 18 29.70 -46.37 -3.79
N ILE A 19 29.44 -45.13 -4.25
CA ILE A 19 28.32 -44.81 -5.15
C ILE A 19 28.54 -45.48 -6.50
N ILE A 20 29.72 -45.34 -7.11
CA ILE A 20 30.07 -45.96 -8.40
C ILE A 20 30.00 -47.49 -8.31
N LEU A 21 30.55 -48.10 -7.25
CA LEU A 21 30.53 -49.56 -7.05
C LEU A 21 29.13 -50.11 -6.77
N ARG A 22 28.24 -49.36 -6.10
CA ARG A 22 26.82 -49.76 -5.93
C ARG A 22 26.03 -49.59 -7.23
N VAL A 23 26.31 -48.56 -8.03
CA VAL A 23 25.72 -48.33 -9.36
C VAL A 23 26.09 -49.47 -10.32
N CYS A 24 27.34 -49.92 -10.33
CA CYS A 24 27.77 -51.02 -11.20
C CYS A 24 27.20 -52.40 -10.80
N ARG A 25 26.78 -52.59 -9.54
CA ARG A 25 26.35 -53.92 -9.04
C ARG A 25 24.91 -54.31 -9.38
N LYS A 26 24.10 -53.42 -9.97
CA LYS A 26 22.66 -53.65 -10.23
C LYS A 26 22.29 -53.74 -11.71
N VAL A 27 23.25 -54.04 -12.58
CA VAL A 27 23.07 -54.12 -14.04
C VAL A 27 22.56 -55.51 -14.43
N LYS A 28 21.24 -55.68 -14.43
CA LYS A 28 20.52 -56.79 -15.11
C LYS A 28 19.19 -56.27 -15.72
N GLY A 29 19.25 -55.15 -16.44
CA GLY A 29 18.16 -54.61 -17.25
C GLY A 29 18.65 -54.33 -18.67
N GLY A 30 17.80 -54.53 -19.68
CA GLY A 30 18.18 -54.29 -21.08
C GLY A 30 18.48 -52.80 -21.34
N ILE A 31 19.49 -52.53 -22.16
CA ILE A 31 20.03 -51.18 -22.53
C ILE A 31 18.91 -50.16 -22.86
N ILE A 32 17.81 -50.60 -23.46
CA ILE A 32 16.68 -49.75 -23.85
C ILE A 32 15.94 -49.18 -22.63
N MET A 33 15.71 -50.00 -21.60
CA MET A 33 14.98 -49.60 -20.39
C MET A 33 15.78 -48.60 -19.55
N GLU A 34 17.11 -48.78 -19.51
CA GLU A 34 18.01 -47.84 -18.85
C GLU A 34 18.02 -46.49 -19.57
N THR A 35 18.15 -46.50 -20.90
CA THR A 35 18.12 -45.28 -21.71
C THR A 35 16.82 -44.49 -21.49
N ALA A 36 15.66 -45.17 -21.44
CA ALA A 36 14.37 -44.55 -21.17
C ALA A 36 14.30 -43.92 -19.75
N ALA A 37 14.85 -44.59 -18.74
CA ALA A 37 14.91 -44.05 -17.37
C ALA A 37 15.78 -42.78 -17.30
N TRP A 38 16.89 -42.76 -18.04
CA TRP A 38 17.76 -41.58 -18.15
C TRP A 38 17.07 -40.39 -18.83
N VAL A 39 16.35 -40.63 -19.93
CA VAL A 39 15.59 -39.57 -20.63
C VAL A 39 14.50 -38.99 -19.73
N ALA A 40 13.74 -39.84 -19.05
CA ALA A 40 12.70 -39.40 -18.12
C ALA A 40 13.27 -38.56 -16.97
N GLY A 41 14.40 -38.98 -16.39
CA GLY A 41 15.05 -38.22 -15.32
C GLY A 41 15.65 -36.90 -15.77
N ALA A 42 16.26 -36.86 -16.97
CA ALA A 42 16.80 -35.63 -17.52
C ALA A 42 15.68 -34.59 -17.78
N LEU A 43 14.52 -35.06 -18.27
CA LEU A 43 13.34 -34.22 -18.44
C LEU A 43 12.83 -33.70 -17.09
N GLY A 44 12.76 -34.56 -16.06
CA GLY A 44 12.40 -34.17 -14.70
C GLY A 44 13.29 -33.06 -14.14
N VAL A 45 14.61 -33.20 -14.29
CA VAL A 45 15.61 -32.20 -13.90
C VAL A 45 15.39 -30.86 -14.61
N ALA A 46 15.22 -30.89 -15.94
CA ALA A 46 15.04 -29.68 -16.74
C ALA A 46 13.78 -28.89 -16.33
N ILE A 47 12.67 -29.60 -16.06
CA ILE A 47 11.42 -29.00 -15.60
C ILE A 47 11.59 -28.41 -14.19
N ASN A 48 12.27 -29.12 -13.29
CA ASN A 48 12.50 -28.65 -11.91
C ASN A 48 13.37 -27.39 -11.84
N LEU A 49 14.31 -27.23 -12.77
CA LEU A 49 15.12 -26.01 -12.88
C LEU A 49 14.24 -24.76 -13.08
N ILE A 50 13.19 -24.89 -13.89
CA ILE A 50 12.25 -23.81 -14.24
C ILE A 50 11.17 -23.62 -13.17
N LEU A 51 10.81 -24.70 -12.46
CA LEU A 51 9.73 -24.74 -11.47
C LEU A 51 9.86 -23.67 -10.38
N TYR A 52 11.04 -23.58 -9.75
CA TYR A 52 11.26 -22.66 -8.62
C TYR A 52 11.50 -21.21 -9.04
N GLN A 53 11.67 -20.97 -10.34
CA GLN A 53 11.74 -19.63 -10.94
C GLN A 53 10.35 -19.04 -11.19
N GLN A 54 9.28 -19.82 -11.04
CA GLN A 54 7.92 -19.34 -11.28
C GLN A 54 7.44 -18.37 -10.19
N THR A 55 6.76 -17.30 -10.63
CA THR A 55 6.33 -16.19 -9.77
C THR A 55 4.90 -16.33 -9.25
N THR A 56 4.10 -17.24 -9.82
CA THR A 56 2.70 -17.47 -9.46
C THR A 56 2.48 -18.90 -8.99
N SER A 57 1.62 -19.09 -7.98
CA SER A 57 1.37 -20.41 -7.37
C SER A 57 0.74 -21.42 -8.35
N LYS A 58 -0.05 -20.96 -9.32
CA LYS A 58 -0.60 -21.83 -10.39
C LYS A 58 0.47 -22.34 -11.34
N ARG A 59 1.43 -21.50 -11.73
CA ARG A 59 2.55 -21.93 -12.59
C ARG A 59 3.46 -22.90 -11.84
N VAL A 60 3.78 -22.62 -10.58
CA VAL A 60 4.56 -23.55 -9.73
C VAL A 60 3.91 -24.94 -9.71
N LEU A 61 2.59 -25.02 -9.49
CA LEU A 61 1.87 -26.31 -9.51
C LEU A 61 1.89 -27.00 -10.87
N LEU A 62 1.72 -26.25 -11.97
CA LEU A 62 1.74 -26.83 -13.32
C LEU A 62 3.11 -27.45 -13.63
N PHE A 63 4.20 -26.72 -13.38
CA PHE A 63 5.55 -27.26 -13.58
C PHE A 63 5.83 -28.42 -12.62
N LYS A 64 5.28 -28.40 -11.40
CA LYS A 64 5.41 -29.51 -10.45
C LYS A 64 4.74 -30.78 -10.96
N LEU A 65 3.51 -30.66 -11.44
CA LEU A 65 2.76 -31.75 -12.06
C LEU A 65 3.56 -32.40 -13.20
N LEU A 66 4.09 -31.58 -14.12
CA LEU A 66 4.89 -32.06 -15.25
C LEU A 66 6.17 -32.76 -14.79
N SER A 67 6.84 -32.22 -13.77
CA SER A 67 8.04 -32.84 -13.20
C SER A 67 7.72 -34.18 -12.54
N ASP A 68 6.63 -34.27 -11.77
CA ASP A 68 6.29 -35.49 -11.01
C ASP A 68 5.83 -36.62 -11.92
N VAL A 69 5.23 -36.32 -13.08
CA VAL A 69 4.98 -37.31 -14.13
C VAL A 69 6.29 -37.91 -14.64
N ALA A 70 7.30 -37.08 -14.93
CA ALA A 70 8.60 -37.56 -15.39
C ALA A 70 9.31 -38.44 -14.34
N TRP A 71 9.25 -38.05 -13.06
CA TRP A 71 9.80 -38.83 -11.94
C TRP A 71 9.07 -40.15 -11.73
N ALA A 72 7.74 -40.18 -11.87
CA ALA A 72 6.97 -41.42 -11.77
C ALA A 72 7.45 -42.44 -12.81
N VAL A 73 7.60 -42.02 -14.07
CA VAL A 73 8.11 -42.89 -15.15
C VAL A 73 9.52 -43.40 -14.82
N GLN A 74 10.43 -42.52 -14.39
CA GLN A 74 11.79 -42.94 -14.06
C GLN A 74 11.83 -43.95 -12.90
N TYR A 75 11.13 -43.70 -11.79
CA TYR A 75 11.15 -44.60 -10.64
C TYR A 75 10.50 -45.95 -10.95
N LEU A 76 9.50 -45.99 -11.83
CA LEU A 76 8.91 -47.23 -12.32
C LEU A 76 9.94 -48.05 -13.09
N LEU A 77 10.68 -47.43 -14.01
CA LEU A 77 11.72 -48.09 -14.82
C LEU A 77 12.91 -48.58 -13.98
N LEU A 78 13.19 -47.92 -12.85
CA LEU A 78 14.23 -48.32 -11.89
C LEU A 78 13.74 -49.40 -10.87
N GLY A 79 12.47 -49.80 -10.92
CA GLY A 79 11.88 -50.74 -9.95
C GLY A 79 11.74 -50.18 -8.54
N ALA A 80 11.74 -48.84 -8.40
CA ALA A 80 11.65 -48.13 -7.14
C ALA A 80 10.18 -47.79 -6.81
N TYR A 81 9.43 -48.81 -6.39
CA TYR A 81 7.97 -48.72 -6.23
C TYR A 81 7.50 -47.67 -5.20
N THR A 82 8.26 -47.42 -4.12
CA THR A 82 7.91 -46.36 -3.15
C THR A 82 8.00 -44.98 -3.78
N GLY A 83 9.11 -44.67 -4.47
CA GLY A 83 9.27 -43.41 -5.19
C GLY A 83 8.23 -43.22 -6.28
N PHE A 84 7.92 -44.29 -7.03
CA PHE A 84 6.84 -44.30 -8.02
C PHE A 84 5.48 -43.99 -7.40
N GLY A 85 5.09 -44.68 -6.33
CA GLY A 85 3.81 -44.49 -5.66
C GLY A 85 3.64 -43.07 -5.12
N ILE A 86 4.67 -42.52 -4.49
CA ILE A 86 4.67 -41.14 -4.01
C ILE A 86 4.58 -40.13 -5.15
N ALA A 87 5.27 -40.34 -6.28
CA ALA A 87 5.17 -39.47 -7.44
C ALA A 87 3.75 -39.49 -8.04
N CYS A 88 3.10 -40.65 -8.13
CA CYS A 88 1.70 -40.74 -8.57
C CYS A 88 0.74 -39.99 -7.64
N ILE A 89 0.95 -40.08 -6.32
CA ILE A 89 0.16 -39.32 -5.34
C ILE A 89 0.35 -37.82 -5.52
N ALA A 90 1.59 -37.38 -5.76
CA ALA A 90 1.89 -35.99 -6.06
C ALA A 90 1.10 -35.54 -7.30
N VAL A 91 1.20 -36.26 -8.42
CA VAL A 91 0.50 -35.91 -9.68
C VAL A 91 -1.00 -35.67 -9.45
N LEU A 92 -1.66 -36.56 -8.69
CA LEU A 92 -3.07 -36.40 -8.32
C LEU A 92 -3.30 -35.15 -7.46
N ARG A 93 -2.46 -34.94 -6.45
CA ARG A 93 -2.50 -33.76 -5.57
C ARG A 93 -2.37 -32.45 -6.35
N GLU A 94 -1.38 -32.32 -7.24
CA GLU A 94 -1.22 -31.10 -8.04
C GLU A 94 -2.45 -30.85 -8.92
N GLY A 95 -2.97 -31.89 -9.57
CA GLY A 95 -4.17 -31.79 -10.39
C GLY A 95 -5.40 -31.29 -9.62
N VAL A 96 -5.58 -31.77 -8.38
CA VAL A 96 -6.66 -31.33 -7.49
C VAL A 96 -6.44 -29.90 -7.00
N PHE A 97 -5.25 -29.56 -6.47
CA PHE A 97 -4.93 -28.22 -5.98
C PHE A 97 -4.83 -27.15 -7.07
N TYR A 98 -4.77 -27.55 -8.34
CA TYR A 98 -4.91 -26.65 -9.49
C TYR A 98 -6.35 -26.17 -9.68
N LYS A 99 -7.36 -26.99 -9.37
CA LYS A 99 -8.79 -26.71 -9.60
C LYS A 99 -9.57 -26.32 -8.34
N VAL A 100 -9.20 -26.86 -7.18
CA VAL A 100 -9.95 -26.68 -5.93
C VAL A 100 -9.52 -25.39 -5.22
N ASP A 101 -10.51 -24.63 -4.72
CA ASP A 101 -10.24 -23.53 -3.80
C ASP A 101 -9.72 -24.07 -2.46
N ARG A 102 -8.48 -23.69 -2.13
CA ARG A 102 -7.69 -24.25 -1.04
C ARG A 102 -8.21 -23.85 0.34
N LYS A 103 -8.92 -22.71 0.44
CA LYS A 103 -9.52 -22.23 1.69
C LYS A 103 -10.89 -22.84 1.98
N SER A 104 -11.47 -23.57 1.03
CA SER A 104 -12.75 -24.26 1.21
C SER A 104 -12.59 -25.54 2.06
N THR A 105 -13.69 -26.02 2.64
CA THR A 105 -13.76 -27.32 3.34
C THR A 105 -13.22 -28.46 2.48
N LYS A 106 -13.41 -28.41 1.16
CA LYS A 106 -12.88 -29.39 0.20
C LYS A 106 -11.35 -29.40 0.16
N GLY A 107 -10.72 -28.23 0.29
CA GLY A 107 -9.26 -28.10 0.35
C GLY A 107 -8.65 -28.76 1.59
N VAL A 108 -9.29 -28.60 2.76
CA VAL A 108 -8.87 -29.23 4.02
C VAL A 108 -9.01 -30.75 3.95
N VAL A 109 -10.12 -31.25 3.39
CA VAL A 109 -10.31 -32.69 3.17
C VAL A 109 -9.24 -33.27 2.23
N CYS A 110 -8.90 -32.55 1.16
CA CYS A 110 -7.84 -32.98 0.25
C CYS A 110 -6.46 -33.01 0.93
N LEU A 111 -6.15 -32.04 1.79
CA LEU A 111 -4.91 -32.03 2.60
C LEU A 111 -4.80 -33.28 3.49
N ALA A 112 -5.87 -33.60 4.22
CA ALA A 112 -5.91 -34.80 5.06
C ALA A 112 -5.77 -36.08 4.21
N LEU A 113 -6.51 -36.18 3.10
CA LEU A 113 -6.50 -37.33 2.20
C LEU A 113 -5.10 -37.62 1.64
N PHE A 114 -4.43 -36.62 1.05
CA PHE A 114 -3.11 -36.84 0.42
C PHE A 114 -2.00 -37.09 1.46
N THR A 115 -2.16 -36.58 2.67
CA THR A 115 -1.27 -36.89 3.79
C THR A 115 -1.38 -38.37 4.17
N VAL A 116 -2.62 -38.85 4.40
CA VAL A 116 -2.87 -40.27 4.72
C VAL A 116 -2.40 -41.18 3.58
N LEU A 117 -2.71 -40.84 2.34
CA LEU A 117 -2.33 -41.63 1.17
C LEU A 117 -0.79 -41.76 1.04
N SER A 118 -0.05 -40.69 1.34
CA SER A 118 1.42 -40.71 1.33
C SER A 118 1.99 -41.66 2.39
N VAL A 119 1.40 -41.67 3.60
CA VAL A 119 1.82 -42.57 4.69
C VAL A 119 1.47 -44.02 4.37
N VAL A 120 0.25 -44.29 3.88
CA VAL A 120 -0.20 -45.64 3.49
C VAL A 120 0.68 -46.19 2.37
N CYS A 121 1.02 -45.38 1.37
CA CYS A 121 1.91 -45.80 0.29
C CYS A 121 3.28 -46.23 0.80
N ALA A 122 3.85 -45.51 1.75
CA ALA A 122 5.12 -45.87 2.39
C ALA A 122 5.03 -47.20 3.16
N ALA A 123 3.91 -47.43 3.85
CA ALA A 123 3.67 -48.66 4.59
C ALA A 123 3.51 -49.88 3.66
N VAL A 124 2.75 -49.75 2.57
CA VAL A 124 2.51 -50.84 1.60
C VAL A 124 3.76 -51.17 0.79
N THR A 125 4.56 -50.15 0.44
CA THR A 125 5.77 -50.33 -0.39
C THR A 125 7.05 -50.45 0.45
N TRP A 126 6.92 -50.69 1.75
CA TRP A 126 8.04 -50.70 2.70
C TRP A 126 9.09 -51.73 2.32
N ARG A 127 10.35 -51.28 2.20
CA ARG A 127 11.51 -52.17 1.99
C ARG A 127 12.64 -51.91 2.99
N SER A 128 12.80 -50.67 3.41
CA SER A 128 13.81 -50.27 4.40
C SER A 128 13.37 -48.98 5.09
N ALA A 129 14.08 -48.55 6.12
CA ALA A 129 13.83 -47.26 6.79
C ALA A 129 13.88 -46.07 5.81
N TYR A 130 14.64 -46.17 4.71
CA TYR A 130 14.72 -45.13 3.68
C TYR A 130 13.41 -44.96 2.88
N SER A 131 12.52 -45.95 2.87
CA SER A 131 11.18 -45.85 2.25
C SER A 131 10.29 -44.79 2.94
N LEU A 132 10.63 -44.35 4.15
CA LEU A 132 9.92 -43.26 4.84
C LEU A 132 10.24 -41.87 4.28
N LEU A 133 11.44 -41.68 3.71
CA LEU A 133 11.91 -40.35 3.33
C LEU A 133 11.06 -39.72 2.21
N PRO A 134 10.68 -40.45 1.13
CA PRO A 134 9.76 -39.90 0.13
C PRO A 134 8.39 -39.52 0.70
N ALA A 135 7.89 -40.28 1.67
CA ALA A 135 6.61 -39.99 2.31
C ALA A 135 6.66 -38.72 3.16
N ILE A 136 7.73 -38.55 3.95
CA ILE A 136 7.98 -37.32 4.73
C ILE A 136 8.06 -36.11 3.77
N GLY A 137 8.85 -36.21 2.70
CA GLY A 137 8.95 -35.17 1.68
C GLY A 137 7.60 -34.85 1.01
N SER A 138 6.79 -35.88 0.74
CA SER A 138 5.45 -35.71 0.20
C SER A 138 4.54 -34.94 1.16
N VAL A 139 4.51 -35.31 2.45
CA VAL A 139 3.70 -34.64 3.48
C VAL A 139 4.07 -33.15 3.58
N ILE A 140 5.37 -32.83 3.67
CA ILE A 140 5.85 -31.44 3.68
C ILE A 140 5.37 -30.69 2.42
N SER A 141 5.43 -31.33 1.26
CA SER A 141 4.95 -30.76 0.00
C SER A 141 3.45 -30.50 0.00
N VAL A 142 2.62 -31.38 0.61
CA VAL A 142 1.17 -31.15 0.70
C VAL A 142 0.88 -29.86 1.46
N PHE A 143 1.54 -29.66 2.61
CA PHE A 143 1.40 -28.41 3.37
C PHE A 143 1.91 -27.19 2.61
N GLY A 144 3.08 -27.31 1.97
CA GLY A 144 3.69 -26.21 1.20
C GLY A 144 2.83 -25.72 0.04
N PHE A 145 2.19 -26.63 -0.69
CA PHE A 145 1.32 -26.29 -1.82
C PHE A 145 -0.09 -25.87 -1.39
N TYR A 146 -0.59 -26.42 -0.28
CA TYR A 146 -1.88 -26.02 0.31
C TYR A 146 -1.91 -24.51 0.62
N LEU A 147 -0.84 -23.98 1.22
CA LEU A 147 -0.76 -22.56 1.62
C LEU A 147 -0.68 -21.57 0.46
N ALA A 148 -0.36 -22.03 -0.76
CA ALA A 148 -0.32 -21.21 -1.96
C ALA A 148 0.69 -20.04 -1.97
N ILE A 149 1.69 -20.06 -1.08
CA ILE A 149 2.72 -19.02 -0.98
C ILE A 149 3.99 -19.50 -1.71
N PRO A 150 4.36 -18.92 -2.88
CA PRO A 150 5.52 -19.38 -3.66
C PRO A 150 6.84 -19.38 -2.89
N ARG A 151 7.04 -18.39 -2.00
CA ARG A 151 8.22 -18.30 -1.15
C ARG A 151 8.32 -19.46 -0.15
N LEU A 152 7.19 -19.87 0.43
CA LEU A 152 7.15 -21.00 1.34
C LEU A 152 7.42 -22.30 0.57
N SER A 153 6.89 -22.45 -0.64
CA SER A 153 7.21 -23.59 -1.51
C SER A 153 8.71 -23.68 -1.83
N ARG A 154 9.40 -22.54 -2.03
CA ARG A 154 10.87 -22.50 -2.17
C ARG A 154 11.61 -22.87 -0.90
N LEU A 155 11.17 -22.38 0.26
CA LEU A 155 11.81 -22.69 1.55
C LEU A 155 11.67 -24.18 1.91
N LEU A 156 10.47 -24.73 1.70
CA LEU A 156 10.18 -26.14 1.98
C LEU A 156 10.84 -27.09 0.98
N ALA A 157 11.28 -26.61 -0.19
CA ALA A 157 12.06 -27.41 -1.13
C ALA A 157 13.35 -27.94 -0.50
N LEU A 158 13.98 -27.20 0.43
CA LEU A 158 15.22 -27.61 1.10
C LEU A 158 15.07 -28.92 1.89
N PRO A 159 14.14 -29.04 2.87
CA PRO A 159 13.95 -30.31 3.58
C PRO A 159 13.38 -31.42 2.67
N ILE A 160 12.55 -31.08 1.67
CA ILE A 160 12.04 -32.07 0.70
C ILE A 160 13.21 -32.70 -0.08
N SER A 161 14.12 -31.87 -0.58
CA SER A 161 15.27 -32.32 -1.36
C SER A 161 16.26 -33.14 -0.55
N LEU A 162 16.42 -32.85 0.74
CA LEU A 162 17.21 -33.70 1.63
C LEU A 162 16.61 -35.11 1.72
N CYS A 163 15.30 -35.23 1.94
CA CYS A 163 14.61 -36.52 2.02
C CYS A 163 14.71 -37.30 0.70
N MET A 164 14.43 -36.65 -0.42
CA MET A 164 14.46 -37.29 -1.74
C MET A 164 15.87 -37.63 -2.21
N GLY A 165 16.88 -36.85 -1.82
CA GLY A 165 18.29 -37.07 -2.19
C GLY A 165 18.86 -38.30 -1.50
N LEU A 166 18.59 -38.45 -0.20
CA LEU A 166 18.97 -39.64 0.57
C LEU A 166 18.29 -40.90 0.03
N TYR A 167 17.00 -40.80 -0.36
CA TYR A 167 16.30 -41.92 -1.01
C TYR A 167 16.90 -42.25 -2.39
N SER A 168 17.25 -41.23 -3.18
CA SER A 168 17.85 -41.41 -4.52
C SER A 168 19.21 -42.11 -4.45
N LEU A 169 20.02 -41.82 -3.43
CA LEU A 169 21.28 -42.53 -3.17
C LEU A 169 21.08 -44.01 -2.90
N GLU A 170 20.06 -44.36 -2.11
CA GLU A 170 19.75 -45.76 -1.77
C GLU A 170 19.24 -46.55 -2.99
N VAL A 171 18.43 -45.91 -3.83
CA VAL A 171 17.92 -46.52 -5.06
C VAL A 171 18.99 -46.60 -6.16
N GLY A 172 20.07 -45.81 -6.05
CA GLY A 172 21.12 -45.69 -7.07
C GLY A 172 20.75 -44.77 -8.24
N SER A 173 19.81 -43.84 -8.03
CA SER A 173 19.37 -42.89 -9.06
C SER A 173 20.31 -41.68 -9.15
N VAL A 174 21.27 -41.74 -10.08
CA VAL A 174 22.22 -40.63 -10.32
C VAL A 174 21.49 -39.33 -10.67
N LEU A 175 20.51 -39.40 -11.59
CA LEU A 175 19.70 -38.24 -11.96
C LEU A 175 18.83 -37.72 -10.82
N GLY A 176 18.37 -38.59 -9.92
CA GLY A 176 17.65 -38.17 -8.71
C GLY A 176 18.52 -37.34 -7.77
N VAL A 177 19.77 -37.77 -7.54
CA VAL A 177 20.72 -37.01 -6.72
C VAL A 177 21.06 -35.66 -7.37
N VAL A 178 21.32 -35.65 -8.69
CA VAL A 178 21.57 -34.43 -9.46
C VAL A 178 20.38 -33.46 -9.38
N ASN A 179 19.16 -33.99 -9.50
CA ASN A 179 17.94 -33.20 -9.37
C ASN A 179 17.85 -32.47 -8.03
N GLU A 180 18.15 -33.15 -6.92
CA GLU A 180 18.01 -32.52 -5.61
C GLU A 180 19.04 -31.41 -5.39
N VAL A 181 20.26 -31.58 -5.90
CA VAL A 181 21.28 -30.51 -5.89
C VAL A 181 20.80 -29.30 -6.70
N ILE A 182 20.30 -29.53 -7.91
CA ILE A 182 19.76 -28.46 -8.77
C ILE A 182 18.55 -27.79 -8.14
N THR A 183 17.67 -28.56 -7.50
CA THR A 183 16.48 -28.05 -6.82
C THR A 183 16.85 -27.12 -5.68
N VAL A 184 17.81 -27.50 -4.84
CA VAL A 184 18.33 -26.64 -3.76
C VAL A 184 18.91 -25.35 -4.33
N LEU A 185 19.76 -25.44 -5.35
CA LEU A 185 20.37 -24.26 -5.98
C LEU A 185 19.32 -23.34 -6.61
N SER A 186 18.36 -23.89 -7.36
CA SER A 186 17.28 -23.13 -8.00
C SER A 186 16.36 -22.47 -6.97
N ALA A 187 16.03 -23.16 -5.88
CA ALA A 187 15.25 -22.60 -4.78
C ALA A 187 15.98 -21.44 -4.09
N LEU A 188 17.29 -21.56 -3.84
CA LEU A 188 18.11 -20.49 -3.26
C LEU A 188 18.19 -19.27 -4.18
N VAL A 189 18.42 -19.47 -5.49
CA VAL A 189 18.39 -18.39 -6.48
C VAL A 189 17.01 -17.72 -6.51
N GLY A 190 15.92 -18.50 -6.49
CA GLY A 190 14.57 -17.95 -6.42
C GLY A 190 14.31 -17.11 -5.16
N ILE A 191 14.84 -17.52 -3.99
CA ILE A 191 14.73 -16.76 -2.74
C ILE A 191 15.57 -15.46 -2.80
N VAL A 192 16.78 -15.52 -3.34
CA VAL A 192 17.68 -14.35 -3.37
C VAL A 192 17.32 -13.38 -4.47
N CYS A 193 17.10 -13.85 -5.69
CA CYS A 193 16.79 -12.99 -6.83
C CYS A 193 15.33 -12.61 -6.81
N ILE A 194 14.38 -13.55 -6.86
CA ILE A 194 12.97 -13.20 -7.06
C ILE A 194 12.34 -12.64 -5.77
N ASP A 195 12.56 -13.27 -4.61
CA ASP A 195 11.91 -12.82 -3.37
C ASP A 195 12.55 -11.55 -2.77
N ARG A 196 13.84 -11.26 -3.03
CA ARG A 196 14.42 -9.95 -2.69
C ARG A 196 14.13 -8.89 -3.76
N LEU A 197 14.08 -9.24 -5.05
CA LEU A 197 13.66 -8.29 -6.10
C LEU A 197 12.19 -7.92 -5.96
N LYS A 198 11.28 -8.79 -5.52
CA LYS A 198 9.90 -8.37 -5.16
C LYS A 198 9.80 -7.50 -3.91
N ARG A 199 10.81 -7.52 -3.03
CA ARG A 199 10.97 -6.50 -1.98
C ARG A 199 11.57 -5.20 -2.53
N GLY A 200 12.20 -5.25 -3.71
CA GLY A 200 12.88 -4.14 -4.38
C GLY A 200 12.17 -3.58 -5.62
N GLU A 201 11.12 -4.24 -6.13
CA GLU A 201 10.10 -3.65 -6.99
C GLU A 201 9.38 -2.65 -6.10
N SER A 202 9.94 -1.44 -6.05
CA SER A 202 9.41 -0.34 -5.28
C SER A 202 7.95 -0.18 -5.67
N ARG A 203 7.03 -0.55 -4.76
CA ARG A 203 5.76 0.18 -4.72
C ARG A 203 6.13 1.65 -4.81
N PRO A 204 5.49 2.43 -5.70
CA PRO A 204 5.79 3.86 -5.76
C PRO A 204 5.72 4.40 -4.34
N PRO A 205 6.70 5.22 -3.92
CA PRO A 205 6.76 5.68 -2.55
C PRO A 205 5.45 6.34 -2.18
N VAL A 206 4.92 6.02 -0.98
CA VAL A 206 3.67 6.61 -0.51
C VAL A 206 3.75 8.13 -0.60
N ARG A 207 2.76 8.72 -1.27
CA ARG A 207 2.61 10.16 -1.43
C ARG A 207 1.70 10.69 -0.32
N VAL A 208 2.06 11.80 0.32
CA VAL A 208 1.30 12.40 1.41
C VAL A 208 0.81 13.79 1.02
N SER A 209 -0.50 13.97 0.99
CA SER A 209 -1.15 15.26 0.80
C SER A 209 -1.54 15.90 2.12
N ALA A 210 -1.65 17.22 2.14
CA ALA A 210 -2.42 17.94 3.14
C ALA A 210 -3.45 18.86 2.46
N VAL A 211 -4.67 18.91 3.01
CA VAL A 211 -5.65 19.93 2.62
C VAL A 211 -5.09 21.30 2.99
N ASN A 212 -5.08 22.21 2.02
CA ASN A 212 -4.72 23.61 2.23
C ASN A 212 -5.91 24.49 1.84
N TRP A 213 -6.69 24.87 2.85
CA TRP A 213 -7.82 25.79 2.71
C TRP A 213 -7.46 27.08 3.44
N ASP A 214 -7.05 28.09 2.66
CA ASP A 214 -6.35 29.25 3.21
C ASP A 214 -7.24 30.49 3.26
N CYS A 215 -7.94 30.65 4.38
CA CYS A 215 -8.67 31.86 4.72
C CYS A 215 -7.84 32.86 5.55
N SER A 216 -6.52 32.66 5.68
CA SER A 216 -5.62 33.60 6.36
C SER A 216 -5.31 34.80 5.47
N LEU A 217 -6.35 35.60 5.30
CA LEU A 217 -6.44 36.80 4.48
C LEU A 217 -6.72 38.01 5.38
N PRO A 218 -6.45 39.24 4.91
CA PRO A 218 -6.75 40.41 5.72
C PRO A 218 -8.22 40.50 6.11
N SER A 219 -8.47 41.17 7.24
CA SER A 219 -9.80 41.32 7.85
C SER A 219 -10.78 42.15 7.02
N ASP A 220 -10.32 42.80 5.95
CA ASP A 220 -11.14 43.46 4.92
C ASP A 220 -11.71 42.49 3.87
N THR A 221 -11.37 41.20 3.94
CA THR A 221 -11.95 40.13 3.12
C THR A 221 -12.96 39.34 3.95
N TYR A 222 -14.00 38.79 3.32
CA TYR A 222 -15.05 38.06 4.05
C TYR A 222 -14.48 36.91 4.89
N PHE A 223 -13.70 36.02 4.27
CA PHE A 223 -13.14 34.87 4.97
C PHE A 223 -12.06 35.27 5.97
N GLY A 224 -11.26 36.29 5.65
CA GLY A 224 -10.24 36.84 6.55
C GLY A 224 -10.86 37.50 7.78
N TYR A 225 -11.98 38.19 7.64
CA TYR A 225 -12.74 38.76 8.76
C TYR A 225 -13.08 37.69 9.78
N TYR A 226 -13.81 36.65 9.36
CA TYR A 226 -14.27 35.61 10.29
C TYR A 226 -13.10 34.87 10.91
N GLN A 227 -12.08 34.48 10.13
CA GLN A 227 -10.90 33.82 10.70
C GLN A 227 -10.14 34.71 11.70
N THR A 228 -10.02 36.01 11.41
CA THR A 228 -9.40 36.97 12.33
C THR A 228 -10.17 37.03 13.64
N HIS A 229 -11.50 37.11 13.57
CA HIS A 229 -12.34 37.21 14.76
C HIS A 229 -12.31 35.93 15.60
N SER A 230 -12.36 34.75 14.97
CA SER A 230 -12.38 33.48 15.68
C SER A 230 -11.07 33.14 16.37
N LEU A 231 -9.93 33.59 15.85
CA LEU A 231 -8.60 33.32 16.44
C LEU A 231 -8.01 34.48 17.23
N SER A 232 -8.64 35.66 17.23
CA SER A 232 -8.17 36.84 17.98
C SER A 232 -8.06 36.62 19.50
N PRO A 233 -9.01 35.95 20.18
CA PRO A 233 -8.93 35.76 21.63
C PRO A 233 -7.64 35.06 22.08
N GLN A 234 -7.06 35.53 23.19
CA GLN A 234 -5.76 35.06 23.70
C GLN A 234 -5.72 33.53 23.93
N ARG A 235 -6.85 32.93 24.34
CA ARG A 235 -6.96 31.48 24.53
C ARG A 235 -6.66 30.65 23.26
N TYR A 236 -6.78 31.26 22.08
CA TYR A 236 -6.50 30.64 20.78
C TYR A 236 -5.09 30.91 20.24
N ARG A 237 -4.21 31.52 21.05
CA ARG A 237 -2.84 31.84 20.63
C ARG A 237 -2.05 30.63 20.13
N ARG A 238 -2.25 29.46 20.75
CA ARG A 238 -1.54 28.21 20.42
C ARG A 238 -1.96 27.61 19.06
N CYS A 239 -3.14 27.95 18.55
CA CYS A 239 -3.60 27.57 17.21
C CYS A 239 -3.51 28.74 16.20
N THR A 240 -3.05 29.92 16.62
CA THR A 240 -2.83 31.06 15.72
C THR A 240 -1.59 30.81 14.84
N PRO A 241 -1.68 30.94 13.51
CA PRO A 241 -0.53 30.76 12.61
C PRO A 241 0.62 31.73 12.90
N TYR A 242 1.84 31.26 12.71
CA TYR A 242 3.08 32.00 12.97
C TYR A 242 3.27 33.28 12.12
N TYR A 243 2.44 33.48 11.10
CA TYR A 243 2.47 34.64 10.21
C TYR A 243 1.38 35.66 10.52
N ALA A 244 0.50 35.40 11.50
CA ALA A 244 -0.43 36.41 11.99
C ALA A 244 0.34 37.43 12.83
N THR A 245 0.00 38.71 12.71
CA THR A 245 0.55 39.76 13.57
C THR A 245 -0.28 39.82 14.84
N VAL A 246 0.37 39.72 16.00
CA VAL A 246 -0.29 39.91 17.30
C VAL A 246 -0.20 41.37 17.65
N THR A 247 -1.33 42.08 17.61
CA THR A 247 -1.36 43.53 17.88
C THR A 247 -1.75 43.85 19.33
N ASP A 248 -2.49 42.95 19.98
CA ASP A 248 -2.88 43.03 21.39
C ASP A 248 -3.16 41.60 21.93
N ALA A 249 -3.43 41.46 23.24
CA ALA A 249 -3.71 40.18 23.89
C ALA A 249 -4.82 39.40 23.19
N ASP A 250 -5.93 40.07 22.88
CA ASP A 250 -7.12 39.53 22.22
C ASP A 250 -7.30 40.04 20.79
N ARG A 251 -6.21 40.40 20.10
CA ARG A 251 -6.29 40.87 18.72
C ARG A 251 -5.16 40.33 17.86
N ILE A 252 -5.54 39.79 16.70
CA ILE A 252 -4.62 39.46 15.62
C ILE A 252 -5.00 40.19 14.34
N GLU A 253 -4.04 40.32 13.44
CA GLU A 253 -4.26 40.80 12.07
C GLU A 253 -3.50 39.93 11.08
N TYR A 254 -4.09 39.73 9.91
CA TYR A 254 -3.43 39.08 8.78
C TYR A 254 -3.06 40.12 7.72
N THR A 255 -1.81 40.08 7.28
CA THR A 255 -1.39 40.76 6.05
C THR A 255 -1.31 39.74 4.91
N ARG A 256 -1.55 40.18 3.68
CA ARG A 256 -1.32 39.32 2.51
C ARG A 256 0.16 38.94 2.46
N ARG A 257 0.45 37.64 2.60
CA ARG A 257 1.81 37.08 2.62
C ARG A 257 2.53 37.36 1.30
N THR A 258 3.70 37.98 1.37
CA THR A 258 4.58 38.10 0.20
C THR A 258 5.02 36.71 -0.32
N GLN A 259 5.53 36.64 -1.56
CA GLN A 259 6.04 35.37 -2.11
C GLN A 259 7.14 34.76 -1.24
N ARG A 260 8.01 35.59 -0.67
CA ARG A 260 9.07 35.14 0.24
C ARG A 260 8.51 34.49 1.51
N GLU A 261 7.40 35.00 2.04
CA GLU A 261 6.74 34.46 3.23
C GLU A 261 5.99 33.18 2.92
N PHE A 262 5.28 33.12 1.79
CA PHE A 262 4.64 31.88 1.34
C PHE A 262 5.68 30.79 1.04
N ASP A 263 6.82 31.13 0.42
CA ASP A 263 7.93 30.19 0.20
C ASP A 263 8.56 29.70 1.52
N ARG A 264 8.48 30.47 2.61
CA ARG A 264 8.86 30.02 3.96
C ARG A 264 7.89 28.98 4.48
N GLU A 265 6.60 29.19 4.26
CA GLU A 265 5.56 28.22 4.60
C GLU A 265 5.71 26.90 3.82
N LEU A 266 5.93 26.97 2.50
CA LEU A 266 6.20 25.77 1.68
C LEU A 266 7.41 24.98 2.17
N ARG A 267 8.45 25.65 2.68
CA ARG A 267 9.61 24.96 3.27
C ARG A 267 9.26 24.19 4.54
N TYR A 268 8.31 24.67 5.34
CA TYR A 268 7.80 23.90 6.48
C TYR A 268 7.02 22.67 6.01
N ALA A 269 6.18 22.81 4.99
CA ALA A 269 5.43 21.68 4.43
C ALA A 269 6.36 20.60 3.84
N ILE A 270 7.38 21.01 3.08
CA ILE A 270 8.42 20.10 2.58
C ILE A 270 9.15 19.41 3.75
N ARG A 271 9.46 20.14 4.83
CA ARG A 271 10.10 19.57 6.03
C ARG A 271 9.20 18.58 6.76
N ALA A 272 7.88 18.81 6.77
CA ALA A 272 6.88 17.86 7.28
C ALA A 272 6.80 16.58 6.42
N GLY A 273 7.40 16.57 5.22
CA GLY A 273 7.34 15.46 4.28
C GLY A 273 6.06 15.47 3.43
N ILE A 274 5.34 16.59 3.40
CA ILE A 274 4.18 16.77 2.52
C ILE A 274 4.66 16.85 1.09
N ASP A 275 4.07 15.99 0.26
CA ASP A 275 4.44 15.76 -1.11
C ASP A 275 3.70 16.69 -2.09
N TYR A 276 2.47 17.05 -1.74
CA TYR A 276 1.66 18.03 -2.45
C TYR A 276 0.56 18.60 -1.54
N PHE A 277 0.03 19.76 -1.91
CA PHE A 277 -1.17 20.31 -1.26
C PHE A 277 -2.42 20.03 -2.10
N SER A 278 -3.52 19.68 -1.43
CA SER A 278 -4.85 19.64 -2.04
C SER A 278 -5.57 20.96 -1.76
N TYR A 279 -5.76 21.79 -2.79
CA TYR A 279 -6.43 23.09 -2.67
C TYR A 279 -7.88 23.00 -3.10
N VAL A 280 -8.79 23.58 -2.34
CA VAL A 280 -10.15 23.85 -2.83
C VAL A 280 -10.07 24.87 -3.96
N PHE A 281 -10.68 24.52 -5.09
CA PHE A 281 -10.62 25.32 -6.32
C PHE A 281 -11.88 26.17 -6.45
N TYR A 282 -11.71 27.49 -6.47
CA TYR A 282 -12.79 28.46 -6.53
C TYR A 282 -12.83 29.17 -7.88
N PRO A 283 -14.03 29.52 -8.38
CA PRO A 283 -14.18 30.24 -9.64
C PRO A 283 -13.67 31.67 -9.54
N GLU A 284 -13.15 32.20 -10.66
CA GLU A 284 -12.56 33.55 -10.73
C GLU A 284 -13.61 34.63 -11.08
N GLN A 285 -14.74 34.25 -11.68
CA GLN A 285 -15.79 35.20 -12.06
C GLN A 285 -16.87 35.33 -10.98
N GLY A 286 -16.93 36.50 -10.34
CA GLY A 286 -17.81 36.80 -9.20
C GLY A 286 -19.33 36.88 -9.46
N SER A 287 -19.86 36.42 -10.60
CA SER A 287 -21.29 36.56 -10.91
C SER A 287 -22.18 35.41 -10.42
N ARG A 288 -21.62 34.26 -9.99
CA ARG A 288 -22.38 33.06 -9.59
C ARG A 288 -22.08 32.52 -8.19
N THR A 289 -21.24 33.19 -7.41
CA THR A 289 -20.86 32.77 -6.07
C THR A 289 -21.25 33.82 -5.05
N HIS A 290 -22.56 33.90 -4.74
CA HIS A 290 -22.99 34.67 -3.58
C HIS A 290 -22.46 34.00 -2.32
N VAL A 291 -21.63 34.74 -1.59
CA VAL A 291 -21.35 34.45 -0.19
C VAL A 291 -22.52 35.02 0.62
N PRO A 292 -22.98 34.36 1.71
CA PRO A 292 -24.03 34.91 2.56
C PRO A 292 -23.70 36.33 3.05
N SER A 293 -24.73 37.14 3.33
CA SER A 293 -24.56 38.48 3.91
C SER A 293 -23.62 38.44 5.12
N GLY A 294 -22.63 39.32 5.15
CA GLY A 294 -21.65 39.46 6.24
C GLY A 294 -21.37 40.94 6.54
N PRO A 295 -20.26 41.25 7.23
CA PRO A 295 -19.90 42.63 7.57
C PRO A 295 -19.88 43.53 6.32
N ALA A 296 -20.45 44.73 6.45
CA ALA A 296 -20.60 45.67 5.34
C ALA A 296 -19.26 46.13 4.76
N ASP A 297 -18.21 46.17 5.59
CA ASP A 297 -16.89 46.69 5.24
C ASP A 297 -15.93 45.63 4.67
N CYS A 298 -16.43 44.45 4.28
CA CYS A 298 -15.62 43.35 3.75
C CYS A 298 -15.86 43.07 2.25
N SER A 299 -14.83 42.61 1.55
CA SER A 299 -14.93 42.01 0.20
C SER A 299 -15.59 40.63 0.27
N HIS A 300 -16.69 40.43 -0.46
CA HIS A 300 -17.47 39.17 -0.51
C HIS A 300 -17.10 38.29 -1.71
N LYS A 301 -15.80 38.12 -1.97
CA LYS A 301 -15.30 37.51 -3.21
C LYS A 301 -14.63 36.16 -2.94
N VAL A 302 -15.24 35.08 -3.42
CA VAL A 302 -14.77 33.70 -3.18
C VAL A 302 -13.39 33.44 -3.80
N TYR A 303 -13.06 34.08 -4.93
CA TYR A 303 -11.76 33.91 -5.57
C TYR A 303 -10.58 34.34 -4.69
N GLU A 304 -10.80 35.10 -3.60
CA GLU A 304 -9.73 35.47 -2.68
C GLU A 304 -9.10 34.23 -2.00
N LEU A 305 -9.86 33.15 -1.85
CA LEU A 305 -9.37 31.85 -1.37
C LEU A 305 -8.41 31.16 -2.36
N ASN A 306 -8.32 31.62 -3.62
CA ASN A 306 -7.33 31.13 -4.58
C ASN A 306 -5.91 31.67 -4.29
N TYR A 307 -5.76 32.64 -3.39
CA TYR A 307 -4.50 33.33 -3.13
C TYR A 307 -3.34 32.37 -2.86
N ALA A 308 -3.47 31.46 -1.90
CA ALA A 308 -2.41 30.50 -1.56
C ALA A 308 -2.02 29.59 -2.73
N ARG A 309 -3.01 29.11 -3.51
CA ARG A 309 -2.75 28.31 -4.72
C ARG A 309 -1.95 29.11 -5.76
N ARG A 310 -2.29 30.39 -5.97
CA ARG A 310 -1.57 31.28 -6.90
C ARG A 310 -0.12 31.52 -6.45
N MET A 311 0.08 31.78 -5.16
CA MET A 311 1.42 31.91 -4.58
C MET A 311 2.23 30.62 -4.74
N HIS A 312 1.60 29.46 -4.62
CA HIS A 312 2.23 28.18 -4.89
C HIS A 312 2.63 28.02 -6.37
N GLN A 313 1.75 28.35 -7.32
CA GLN A 313 2.04 28.28 -8.76
C GLN A 313 3.25 29.14 -9.14
N ASN A 314 3.43 30.28 -8.49
CA ASN A 314 4.56 31.19 -8.72
C ASN A 314 5.84 30.80 -7.99
N SER A 315 5.76 29.94 -6.97
CA SER A 315 6.91 29.57 -6.14
C SER A 315 7.98 28.79 -6.91
N PRO A 316 9.28 29.06 -6.69
CA PRO A 316 10.35 28.19 -7.19
C PRO A 316 10.33 26.79 -6.55
N LEU A 317 9.60 26.60 -5.45
CA LEU A 317 9.50 25.33 -4.72
C LEU A 317 8.41 24.40 -5.26
N ARG A 318 7.58 24.83 -6.22
CA ARG A 318 6.47 24.04 -6.78
C ARG A 318 6.86 22.67 -7.33
N ARG A 319 8.11 22.46 -7.73
CA ARG A 319 8.58 21.12 -8.15
C ARG A 319 8.98 20.20 -7.00
N ARG A 320 9.12 20.74 -5.78
CA ARG A 320 9.48 19.99 -4.56
C ARG A 320 8.28 19.64 -3.70
N ILE A 321 7.20 20.42 -3.80
CA ILE A 321 5.90 20.15 -3.22
C ILE A 321 4.88 20.45 -4.32
N GLY A 322 4.14 19.44 -4.76
CA GLY A 322 3.19 19.57 -5.85
C GLY A 322 1.85 20.13 -5.42
N MET A 323 0.87 20.10 -6.32
CA MET A 323 -0.52 20.41 -5.96
C MET A 323 -1.54 19.51 -6.65
N ALA A 324 -2.70 19.39 -6.02
CA ALA A 324 -3.91 18.80 -6.57
C ALA A 324 -5.10 19.74 -6.29
N ALA A 325 -6.15 19.62 -7.11
CA ALA A 325 -7.38 20.39 -6.93
C ALA A 325 -8.42 19.56 -6.19
N ILE A 326 -9.17 20.22 -5.32
CA ILE A 326 -10.45 19.78 -4.78
C ILE A 326 -11.52 20.61 -5.49
N MET A 327 -12.24 19.99 -6.42
CA MET A 327 -13.29 20.62 -7.23
C MET A 327 -14.67 20.40 -6.59
N GLY A 328 -15.61 21.31 -6.83
CA GLY A 328 -17.03 21.08 -6.51
C GLY A 328 -17.57 21.90 -5.34
N ALA A 329 -16.73 22.71 -4.68
CA ALA A 329 -17.19 23.62 -3.62
C ALA A 329 -18.13 24.72 -4.15
N HIS A 330 -17.95 25.15 -5.40
CA HIS A 330 -18.80 26.16 -6.05
C HIS A 330 -19.07 25.76 -7.52
N PRO A 331 -20.15 26.26 -8.14
CA PRO A 331 -20.38 26.11 -9.58
C PRO A 331 -19.27 26.77 -10.40
N PHE A 332 -18.84 26.12 -11.48
CA PHE A 332 -17.84 26.63 -12.41
C PHE A 332 -18.48 27.18 -13.67
N ALA A 333 -17.93 28.26 -14.20
CA ALA A 333 -18.10 28.66 -15.58
C ALA A 333 -17.10 27.92 -16.48
N GLU A 334 -17.28 28.02 -17.79
CA GLU A 334 -16.39 27.40 -18.78
C GLU A 334 -14.92 27.84 -18.61
N ALA A 335 -14.69 29.12 -18.29
CA ALA A 335 -13.35 29.65 -18.04
C ALA A 335 -12.66 28.97 -16.84
N ASP A 336 -13.40 28.61 -15.79
CA ASP A 336 -12.85 27.96 -14.61
C ASP A 336 -12.43 26.50 -14.92
N TYR A 337 -13.23 25.80 -15.75
CA TYR A 337 -12.86 24.47 -16.24
C TYR A 337 -11.60 24.51 -17.11
N LEU A 338 -11.49 25.51 -18.01
CA LEU A 338 -10.30 25.69 -18.85
C LEU A 338 -9.06 26.04 -18.02
N GLU A 339 -9.20 26.89 -17.01
CA GLU A 339 -8.09 27.22 -16.11
C GLU A 339 -7.61 25.97 -15.35
N LEU A 340 -8.55 25.22 -14.77
CA LEU A 340 -8.20 23.98 -14.09
C LEU A 340 -7.54 23.00 -15.08
N ALA A 341 -8.07 22.83 -16.29
CA ALA A 341 -7.50 21.94 -17.31
C ALA A 341 -6.05 22.30 -17.68
N GLU A 342 -5.70 23.58 -17.82
CA GLU A 342 -4.32 24.02 -18.05
C GLU A 342 -3.41 23.78 -16.82
N LEU A 343 -3.97 23.89 -15.61
CA LEU A 343 -3.24 23.56 -14.38
C LEU A 343 -2.92 22.06 -14.30
N LEU A 344 -3.83 21.18 -14.72
CA LEU A 344 -3.63 19.73 -14.72
C LEU A 344 -2.43 19.29 -15.58
N LYS A 345 -2.08 20.07 -16.60
CA LYS A 345 -0.93 19.78 -17.49
C LYS A 345 0.42 20.06 -16.82
N GLN A 346 0.45 20.94 -15.82
CA GLN A 346 1.70 21.44 -15.25
C GLN A 346 2.56 20.32 -14.64
N PRO A 347 3.90 20.42 -14.72
CA PRO A 347 4.80 19.37 -14.23
C PRO A 347 4.85 19.26 -12.70
N TYR A 348 4.33 20.26 -12.00
CA TYR A 348 4.19 20.27 -10.54
C TYR A 348 2.80 19.83 -10.06
N TYR A 349 1.90 19.46 -10.97
CA TYR A 349 0.60 18.91 -10.63
C TYR A 349 0.74 17.43 -10.27
N GLU A 350 -0.01 16.95 -9.28
CA GLU A 350 0.04 15.56 -8.85
C GLU A 350 -0.57 14.63 -9.91
N LYS A 351 0.23 13.67 -10.38
CA LYS A 351 -0.15 12.73 -11.44
C LYS A 351 0.20 11.30 -11.06
N VAL A 352 -0.68 10.36 -11.42
CA VAL A 352 -0.48 8.92 -11.23
C VAL A 352 -0.58 8.23 -12.57
N GLY A 353 0.52 7.64 -13.04
CA GLY A 353 0.59 7.05 -14.38
C GLY A 353 0.31 8.06 -15.50
N GLY A 354 0.76 9.31 -15.32
CA GLY A 354 0.52 10.42 -16.27
C GLY A 354 -0.82 11.15 -16.10
N ARG A 355 -1.82 10.51 -15.48
CA ARG A 355 -3.16 11.08 -15.27
C ARG A 355 -3.20 12.02 -14.06
N PRO A 356 -3.76 13.24 -14.18
CA PRO A 356 -3.79 14.21 -13.08
C PRO A 356 -4.86 13.87 -12.03
N LEU A 357 -4.51 14.02 -10.75
CA LEU A 357 -5.37 13.67 -9.62
C LEU A 357 -6.30 14.83 -9.25
N VAL A 358 -7.62 14.60 -9.26
CA VAL A 358 -8.63 15.59 -8.87
C VAL A 358 -9.53 15.01 -7.77
N TYR A 359 -9.60 15.70 -6.65
CA TYR A 359 -10.54 15.39 -5.58
C TYR A 359 -11.88 16.08 -5.84
N LEU A 360 -12.97 15.43 -5.46
CA LEU A 360 -14.31 15.96 -5.61
C LEU A 360 -14.91 16.20 -4.23
N PHE A 361 -15.10 17.48 -3.91
CA PHE A 361 -15.93 17.93 -2.82
C PHE A 361 -17.39 17.53 -3.11
N HIS A 362 -18.14 17.19 -2.07
CA HIS A 362 -19.59 16.95 -2.01
C HIS A 362 -20.36 16.93 -3.35
N GLN A 363 -21.07 15.82 -3.61
CA GLN A 363 -21.93 15.57 -4.77
C GLN A 363 -21.16 15.35 -6.09
N ILE A 364 -21.09 14.07 -6.47
CA ILE A 364 -20.64 13.65 -7.79
C ILE A 364 -21.74 14.04 -8.80
N SER A 365 -21.38 14.83 -9.81
CA SER A 365 -22.28 15.25 -10.88
C SER A 365 -21.65 14.92 -12.22
N GLU A 366 -22.34 14.13 -13.05
CA GLU A 366 -21.88 13.77 -14.37
C GLU A 366 -21.60 15.02 -15.23
N GLU A 367 -22.46 16.04 -15.13
CA GLU A 367 -22.29 17.32 -15.82
C GLU A 367 -20.96 18.00 -15.45
N LYS A 368 -20.66 18.11 -14.15
CA LYS A 368 -19.41 18.74 -13.68
C LYS A 368 -18.17 17.98 -14.14
N LEU A 369 -18.22 16.63 -14.09
CA LEU A 369 -17.11 15.79 -14.53
C LEU A 369 -16.89 15.90 -16.04
N ARG A 370 -17.97 15.85 -16.83
CA ARG A 370 -17.91 16.05 -18.28
C ARG A 370 -17.40 17.43 -18.65
N GLY A 371 -17.80 18.47 -17.92
CA GLY A 371 -17.28 19.84 -18.13
C GLY A 371 -15.76 19.91 -18.03
N LEU A 372 -15.17 19.31 -16.98
CA LEU A 372 -13.72 19.26 -16.84
C LEU A 372 -13.07 18.35 -17.89
N GLN A 373 -13.65 17.19 -18.20
CA GLN A 373 -13.12 16.28 -19.21
C GLN A 373 -13.05 16.96 -20.59
N GLN A 374 -14.13 17.65 -21.00
CA GLN A 374 -14.16 18.40 -22.26
C GLN A 374 -13.11 19.52 -22.28
N ALA A 375 -12.95 20.25 -21.17
CA ALA A 375 -11.90 21.27 -21.07
C ALA A 375 -10.50 20.66 -21.20
N VAL A 376 -10.25 19.51 -20.56
CA VAL A 376 -8.99 18.75 -20.67
C VAL A 376 -8.71 18.31 -22.10
N GLU A 377 -9.71 17.77 -22.80
CA GLU A 377 -9.58 17.38 -24.21
C GLU A 377 -9.22 18.58 -25.10
N ARG A 378 -9.89 19.72 -24.90
CA ARG A 378 -9.64 20.95 -25.67
C ARG A 378 -8.21 21.48 -25.51
N VAL A 379 -7.64 21.35 -24.32
CA VAL A 379 -6.27 21.80 -24.04
C VAL A 379 -5.20 20.74 -24.33
N GLY A 380 -5.60 19.56 -24.84
CA GLY A 380 -4.72 18.43 -25.12
C GLY A 380 -4.09 17.81 -23.87
N GLY A 381 -4.85 17.72 -22.77
CA GLY A 381 -4.42 17.11 -21.50
C GLY A 381 -4.78 15.64 -21.35
N GLU A 382 -4.21 15.00 -20.34
CA GLU A 382 -4.51 13.61 -19.96
C GLU A 382 -5.79 13.53 -19.11
N PRO A 383 -6.63 12.49 -19.27
CA PRO A 383 -7.89 12.36 -18.56
C PRO A 383 -7.68 12.27 -17.04
N PRO A 384 -8.39 13.09 -16.22
CA PRO A 384 -8.22 13.12 -14.79
C PRO A 384 -8.55 11.79 -14.10
N LEU A 385 -7.95 11.58 -12.93
CA LEU A 385 -8.35 10.57 -11.95
C LEU A 385 -9.21 11.24 -10.89
N PHE A 386 -10.48 10.83 -10.80
CA PHE A 386 -11.44 11.43 -9.88
C PHE A 386 -11.52 10.67 -8.54
N MET A 387 -11.29 11.39 -7.44
CA MET A 387 -11.39 10.87 -6.08
C MET A 387 -12.54 11.55 -5.33
N ALA A 388 -13.66 10.85 -5.14
CA ALA A 388 -14.79 11.40 -4.40
C ALA A 388 -14.50 11.47 -2.90
N MET A 389 -14.76 12.62 -2.28
CA MET A 389 -14.55 12.83 -0.85
C MET A 389 -15.86 12.60 -0.08
N PHE A 390 -15.94 11.48 0.63
CA PHE A 390 -17.08 11.12 1.48
C PHE A 390 -16.61 10.78 2.89
N SER A 391 -17.15 11.47 3.89
CA SER A 391 -16.99 11.05 5.30
C SER A 391 -17.62 9.67 5.51
N ARG A 392 -18.83 9.48 4.96
CA ARG A 392 -19.50 8.18 4.79
C ARG A 392 -20.09 8.14 3.39
N VAL A 393 -19.92 7.01 2.71
CA VAL A 393 -20.48 6.83 1.35
C VAL A 393 -22.00 6.73 1.45
N PRO A 394 -22.77 7.65 0.85
CA PRO A 394 -24.22 7.57 0.84
C PRO A 394 -24.72 6.37 0.05
N GLU A 395 -25.88 5.84 0.42
CA GLU A 395 -26.60 4.86 -0.40
C GLU A 395 -26.94 5.48 -1.77
N GLY A 396 -26.73 4.74 -2.86
CA GLY A 396 -26.99 5.21 -4.22
C GLY A 396 -25.99 6.23 -4.76
N ALA A 397 -24.85 6.47 -4.09
CA ALA A 397 -23.80 7.34 -4.64
C ALA A 397 -23.31 6.81 -6.02
N PRO A 398 -23.16 7.67 -7.06
CA PRO A 398 -22.82 7.24 -8.42
C PRO A 398 -21.32 6.94 -8.55
N LEU A 399 -20.89 5.84 -7.91
CA LEU A 399 -19.48 5.47 -7.78
C LEU A 399 -18.87 5.05 -9.12
N GLU A 400 -19.67 4.67 -10.11
CA GLU A 400 -19.24 4.37 -11.48
C GLU A 400 -18.58 5.56 -12.17
N LEU A 401 -18.92 6.80 -11.77
CA LEU A 401 -18.38 8.02 -12.35
C LEU A 401 -16.99 8.41 -11.83
N VAL A 402 -16.49 7.72 -10.80
CA VAL A 402 -15.21 8.08 -10.13
C VAL A 402 -14.23 6.91 -10.06
N ASP A 403 -12.94 7.23 -10.06
CA ASP A 403 -11.87 6.24 -10.00
C ASP A 403 -11.62 5.74 -8.56
N GLY A 404 -11.91 6.58 -7.56
CA GLY A 404 -11.64 6.26 -6.17
C GLY A 404 -12.35 7.13 -5.14
N LEU A 405 -12.05 6.86 -3.87
CA LEU A 405 -12.69 7.42 -2.69
C LEU A 405 -11.65 7.99 -1.72
N SER A 406 -12.00 9.09 -1.07
CA SER A 406 -11.27 9.70 0.04
C SER A 406 -12.28 10.35 0.99
N ALA A 407 -11.81 11.20 1.89
CA ALA A 407 -12.63 12.03 2.77
C ALA A 407 -11.97 13.40 2.93
N TYR A 408 -12.76 14.46 3.12
CA TYR A 408 -12.21 15.80 3.35
C TYR A 408 -11.66 15.93 4.75
N CYS A 409 -12.49 15.64 5.75
CA CYS A 409 -12.15 15.65 7.17
C CYS A 409 -12.74 14.42 7.87
N CYS A 410 -12.41 14.23 9.15
CA CYS A 410 -13.08 13.28 10.04
C CYS A 410 -13.87 14.06 11.07
N ALA A 411 -14.96 14.71 10.64
CA ALA A 411 -15.80 15.49 11.54
C ALA A 411 -16.49 14.58 12.57
N ARG A 412 -16.29 14.87 13.86
CA ARG A 412 -16.90 14.16 14.98
C ARG A 412 -17.26 15.14 16.09
N ASP A 413 -18.44 14.96 16.65
CA ASP A 413 -18.80 15.61 17.92
C ASP A 413 -18.69 14.60 19.06
N SER A 414 -18.68 15.10 20.30
CA SER A 414 -18.67 14.25 21.51
C SER A 414 -17.44 13.34 21.65
N ILE A 415 -16.34 13.65 20.95
CA ILE A 415 -15.05 12.97 21.08
C ILE A 415 -14.09 13.93 21.79
N THR A 416 -13.50 13.49 22.91
CA THR A 416 -12.59 14.30 23.74
C THR A 416 -11.11 13.92 23.60
N ARG A 417 -10.80 12.79 22.96
CA ARG A 417 -9.43 12.28 22.79
C ARG A 417 -9.07 12.09 21.32
N HIS A 418 -7.85 12.47 20.96
CA HIS A 418 -7.34 12.28 19.59
C HIS A 418 -7.31 10.81 19.16
N GLU A 419 -7.05 9.90 20.09
CA GLU A 419 -7.02 8.46 19.80
C GLU A 419 -8.36 7.90 19.30
N GLU A 420 -9.47 8.47 19.76
CA GLU A 420 -10.82 8.08 19.35
C GLU A 420 -11.11 8.62 17.95
N LEU A 421 -10.66 9.84 17.66
CA LEU A 421 -10.72 10.42 16.32
C LEU A 421 -9.94 9.58 15.30
N VAL A 422 -8.73 9.12 15.65
CA VAL A 422 -7.94 8.20 14.81
C VAL A 422 -8.66 6.86 14.63
N THR A 423 -9.30 6.34 15.68
CA THR A 423 -10.06 5.09 15.62
C THR A 423 -11.24 5.23 14.66
N ALA A 424 -11.99 6.33 14.75
CA ALA A 424 -13.09 6.64 13.84
C ALA A 424 -12.61 6.77 12.39
N ALA A 425 -11.52 7.49 12.15
CA ALA A 425 -10.95 7.62 10.82
C ALA A 425 -10.50 6.28 10.24
N ILE A 426 -9.87 5.39 11.03
CA ILE A 426 -9.52 4.05 10.59
C ILE A 426 -10.76 3.26 10.16
N ALA A 427 -11.85 3.34 10.93
CA ALA A 427 -13.11 2.69 10.59
C ALA A 427 -13.72 3.24 9.29
N ASP A 428 -13.76 4.57 9.13
CA ASP A 428 -14.26 5.21 7.90
C ASP A 428 -13.41 4.83 6.67
N ASN A 429 -12.09 4.72 6.84
CA ASN A 429 -11.18 4.28 5.79
C ASN A 429 -11.46 2.84 5.37
N ALA A 430 -11.69 1.95 6.33
CA ALA A 430 -12.08 0.57 6.06
C ALA A 430 -13.44 0.51 5.34
N ALA A 431 -14.43 1.27 5.80
CA ALA A 431 -15.75 1.31 5.17
C ALA A 431 -15.70 1.77 3.71
N ARG A 432 -14.86 2.77 3.38
CA ARG A 432 -14.62 3.18 1.98
C ARG A 432 -13.91 2.09 1.16
N ALA A 433 -13.01 1.32 1.76
CA ALA A 433 -12.32 0.23 1.08
C ALA A 433 -13.27 -0.92 0.69
N GLU A 434 -14.32 -1.18 1.47
CA GLU A 434 -15.35 -2.18 1.15
C GLU A 434 -16.18 -1.82 -0.09
N MET A 435 -16.10 -0.58 -0.60
CA MET A 435 -16.68 -0.22 -1.90
C MET A 435 -15.85 -0.72 -3.10
N HIS A 436 -14.71 -1.38 -2.85
CA HIS A 436 -13.80 -1.96 -3.85
C HIS A 436 -13.31 -0.97 -4.93
N LYS A 437 -13.32 0.32 -4.63
CA LYS A 437 -12.71 1.40 -5.41
C LYS A 437 -11.32 1.72 -4.89
N LYS A 438 -10.49 2.42 -5.67
CA LYS A 438 -9.21 2.95 -5.15
C LYS A 438 -9.47 3.84 -3.94
N THR A 439 -8.64 3.77 -2.91
CA THR A 439 -8.81 4.57 -1.69
C THR A 439 -7.59 5.44 -1.42
N VAL A 440 -7.83 6.70 -1.11
CA VAL A 440 -6.85 7.62 -0.50
C VAL A 440 -7.26 7.78 0.96
N PRO A 441 -6.64 7.04 1.89
CA PRO A 441 -7.02 7.09 3.29
C PRO A 441 -6.76 8.47 3.90
N LEU A 442 -7.73 8.93 4.71
CA LEU A 442 -7.62 10.18 5.46
C LEU A 442 -7.06 9.91 6.86
N PHE A 443 -6.06 10.68 7.28
CA PHE A 443 -5.61 10.76 8.66
C PHE A 443 -5.99 12.12 9.28
N PRO A 444 -6.70 12.13 10.43
CA PRO A 444 -7.10 13.37 11.10
C PRO A 444 -5.99 13.89 12.02
N MET A 445 -5.56 15.13 11.81
CA MET A 445 -4.60 15.80 12.69
C MET A 445 -5.24 16.28 14.00
N GLY A 446 -6.54 16.58 13.98
CA GLY A 446 -7.33 17.06 15.10
C GLY A 446 -8.73 17.43 14.65
N TRP A 447 -9.61 17.73 15.60
CA TRP A 447 -10.95 18.23 15.34
C TRP A 447 -11.47 18.96 16.59
N ASP A 448 -11.31 20.28 16.59
CA ASP A 448 -11.71 21.21 17.65
C ASP A 448 -12.19 22.53 17.03
N PRO A 449 -13.50 22.66 16.75
CA PRO A 449 -14.10 23.86 16.18
C PRO A 449 -14.42 24.94 17.23
N SER A 450 -13.92 24.85 18.48
CA SER A 450 -14.18 25.86 19.51
C SER A 450 -13.98 27.32 19.07
N PRO A 451 -12.94 27.68 18.27
CA PRO A 451 -12.84 29.04 17.72
C PRO A 451 -14.08 29.49 16.93
N ARG A 452 -14.67 28.60 16.11
CA ARG A 452 -15.88 28.89 15.32
C ARG A 452 -17.17 28.78 16.11
N ILE A 453 -17.19 28.03 17.21
CA ILE A 453 -18.34 27.98 18.13
C ILE A 453 -18.44 29.29 18.90
N ASP A 454 -17.30 29.76 19.45
CA ASP A 454 -17.27 30.98 20.24
C ASP A 454 -17.45 32.24 19.40
N HIS A 455 -16.99 32.20 18.15
CA HIS A 455 -17.12 33.28 17.18
C HIS A 455 -17.61 32.70 15.86
N HIS A 456 -18.94 32.67 15.71
CA HIS A 456 -19.66 32.00 14.62
C HIS A 456 -19.12 32.36 13.23
N ALA A 457 -18.84 31.32 12.44
CA ALA A 457 -18.55 31.43 11.02
C ALA A 457 -19.81 31.04 10.21
N PRO A 458 -20.27 31.90 9.26
CA PRO A 458 -21.61 31.79 8.68
C PRO A 458 -21.78 30.66 7.64
N TRP A 459 -20.72 29.96 7.28
CA TRP A 459 -20.75 28.89 6.27
C TRP A 459 -20.89 27.48 6.86
N ILE A 460 -20.81 27.33 8.19
CA ILE A 460 -20.93 26.03 8.85
C ILE A 460 -21.31 26.18 10.32
N ASP A 461 -22.24 25.36 10.78
CA ASP A 461 -22.63 25.28 12.18
C ASP A 461 -21.99 24.06 12.84
N TYR A 462 -21.52 24.23 14.08
CA TYR A 462 -21.04 23.13 14.91
C TYR A 462 -21.89 23.02 16.17
N PRO A 463 -22.25 21.81 16.61
CA PRO A 463 -22.96 21.65 17.86
C PRO A 463 -22.07 22.03 19.05
N GLU A 464 -22.63 22.69 20.05
CA GLU A 464 -21.99 22.95 21.34
C GLU A 464 -21.84 21.64 22.13
N LYS A 465 -20.78 20.90 21.81
CA LYS A 465 -20.44 19.58 22.36
C LYS A 465 -18.95 19.55 22.70
N PRO A 466 -18.50 18.57 23.49
CA PRO A 466 -17.08 18.43 23.76
C PRO A 466 -16.33 17.92 22.52
N TYR A 467 -15.17 18.53 22.26
CA TYR A 467 -14.25 18.20 21.17
C TYR A 467 -12.85 17.87 21.71
N ALA A 468 -12.06 17.20 20.90
CA ALA A 468 -10.74 16.75 21.30
C ALA A 468 -9.74 17.89 21.12
N ALA A 469 -9.06 18.27 22.20
CA ALA A 469 -7.98 19.23 22.13
C ALA A 469 -6.89 18.81 21.12
N ALA A 470 -6.10 19.77 20.68
CA ALA A 470 -5.00 19.52 19.75
C ALA A 470 -4.04 18.45 20.30
N ALA A 471 -3.86 17.39 19.50
CA ALA A 471 -3.07 16.24 19.89
C ALA A 471 -1.62 16.59 20.23
N THR A 472 -1.11 15.97 21.29
CA THR A 472 0.31 16.02 21.66
C THR A 472 1.20 15.36 20.60
N PRO A 473 2.51 15.65 20.57
CA PRO A 473 3.45 14.97 19.69
C PRO A 473 3.39 13.43 19.80
N GLU A 474 3.27 12.92 21.02
CA GLU A 474 3.22 11.49 21.32
C GLU A 474 1.94 10.84 20.80
N GLU A 475 0.78 11.46 21.05
CA GLU A 475 -0.52 11.00 20.55
C GLU A 475 -0.56 10.97 19.02
N LEU A 476 -0.06 12.02 18.35
CA LEU A 476 0.03 12.08 16.89
C LEU A 476 0.90 10.94 16.33
N LEU A 477 2.07 10.67 16.94
CA LEU A 477 2.95 9.59 16.50
C LEU A 477 2.32 8.22 16.72
N GLN A 478 1.67 8.00 17.87
CA GLN A 478 1.00 6.74 18.16
C GLN A 478 -0.19 6.52 17.22
N GLY A 479 -1.01 7.56 17.01
CA GLY A 479 -2.11 7.56 16.06
C GLY A 479 -1.63 7.24 14.64
N GLY A 480 -0.56 7.91 14.19
CA GLY A 480 0.04 7.65 12.89
C GLY A 480 0.56 6.22 12.73
N ARG A 481 1.15 5.61 13.76
CA ARG A 481 1.57 4.20 13.75
C ARG A 481 0.37 3.26 13.67
N ARG A 482 -0.67 3.50 14.47
CA ARG A 482 -1.91 2.71 14.46
C ARG A 482 -2.59 2.76 13.10
N PHE A 483 -2.63 3.95 12.49
CA PHE A 483 -3.17 4.17 11.16
C PHE A 483 -2.42 3.36 10.08
N ALA A 484 -1.09 3.44 10.07
CA ALA A 484 -0.27 2.67 9.13
C ALA A 484 -0.43 1.15 9.32
N ALA A 485 -0.46 0.69 10.58
CA ALA A 485 -0.71 -0.71 10.90
C ALA A 485 -2.07 -1.17 10.37
N ALA A 486 -3.13 -0.36 10.54
CA ALA A 486 -4.46 -0.69 10.06
C ALA A 486 -4.53 -0.82 8.52
N ILE A 487 -3.86 0.07 7.78
CA ILE A 487 -3.75 -0.04 6.31
C ILE A 487 -2.99 -1.32 5.91
N ALA A 488 -1.90 -1.64 6.61
CA ALA A 488 -1.07 -2.79 6.27
C ALA A 488 -1.73 -4.14 6.59
N SER A 489 -2.49 -4.22 7.69
CA SER A 489 -3.06 -5.47 8.21
C SER A 489 -4.40 -5.84 7.59
N ASN A 490 -5.18 -4.87 7.11
CA ASN A 490 -6.47 -5.13 6.47
C ASN A 490 -6.28 -5.42 4.96
N GLU A 491 -6.67 -6.61 4.50
CA GLU A 491 -6.52 -7.02 3.09
C GLU A 491 -7.28 -6.13 2.12
N THR A 492 -8.56 -5.82 2.40
CA THR A 492 -9.40 -4.97 1.56
C THR A 492 -8.81 -3.57 1.44
N VAL A 493 -8.37 -2.99 2.56
CA VAL A 493 -7.73 -1.67 2.59
C VAL A 493 -6.42 -1.71 1.79
N ARG A 494 -5.58 -2.72 1.99
CA ARG A 494 -4.32 -2.85 1.25
C ARG A 494 -4.50 -3.03 -0.26
N GLN A 495 -5.54 -3.75 -0.69
CA GLN A 495 -5.83 -3.97 -2.11
C GLN A 495 -6.36 -2.70 -2.78
N THR A 496 -7.14 -1.90 -2.06
CA THR A 496 -7.71 -0.64 -2.57
C THR A 496 -6.78 0.56 -2.42
N PHE A 497 -5.77 0.48 -1.55
CA PHE A 497 -4.87 1.58 -1.24
C PHE A 497 -4.20 2.16 -2.50
N PHE A 498 -4.47 3.44 -2.76
CA PHE A 498 -4.01 4.14 -3.95
C PHE A 498 -2.56 4.63 -3.88
N GLY A 499 -1.82 4.28 -2.81
CA GLY A 499 -0.46 4.78 -2.58
C GLY A 499 -0.40 6.23 -2.10
N HIS A 500 -1.54 6.82 -1.74
CA HIS A 500 -1.65 8.20 -1.29
C HIS A 500 -2.35 8.26 0.07
N ILE A 501 -1.89 9.15 0.95
CA ILE A 501 -2.53 9.47 2.23
C ILE A 501 -2.89 10.96 2.22
N LEU A 502 -4.09 11.30 2.67
CA LEU A 502 -4.53 12.68 2.83
C LEU A 502 -4.55 13.07 4.31
N LEU A 503 -3.92 14.19 4.64
CA LEU A 503 -3.96 14.81 5.96
C LEU A 503 -5.01 15.92 5.97
N PHE A 504 -5.89 15.89 6.95
CA PHE A 504 -6.72 17.04 7.33
C PHE A 504 -6.14 17.61 8.62
N ALA A 505 -5.42 18.74 8.59
CA ALA A 505 -5.09 19.60 7.43
C ALA A 505 -3.79 20.39 7.61
N TRP A 506 -3.36 21.15 6.59
CA TRP A 506 -2.20 22.05 6.73
C TRP A 506 -2.52 23.27 7.61
N ASN A 507 -3.65 23.94 7.36
CA ASN A 507 -3.97 25.27 7.90
C ASN A 507 -5.43 25.44 8.36
N GLU A 508 -6.14 24.35 8.66
CA GLU A 508 -7.46 24.43 9.32
C GLU A 508 -7.25 24.69 10.83
N PHE A 509 -6.86 25.91 11.16
CA PHE A 509 -6.56 26.34 12.53
C PHE A 509 -7.80 26.39 13.41
N GLU A 510 -8.89 26.93 12.87
CA GLU A 510 -10.15 27.14 13.59
C GLU A 510 -10.95 25.86 13.84
N GLU A 511 -10.58 24.76 13.17
CA GLU A 511 -11.14 23.42 13.35
C GLU A 511 -10.17 22.47 14.06
N GLY A 512 -9.04 22.96 14.57
CA GLY A 512 -8.14 22.14 15.38
C GLY A 512 -7.20 21.20 14.61
N ALA A 513 -7.16 21.27 13.28
CA ALA A 513 -6.54 20.25 12.43
C ALA A 513 -5.19 20.67 11.83
N TRP A 514 -4.66 21.85 12.15
CA TRP A 514 -3.46 22.42 11.51
C TRP A 514 -2.18 21.57 11.62
N ILE A 515 -1.25 21.75 10.69
CA ILE A 515 0.16 21.29 10.75
C ILE A 515 1.12 22.48 10.71
N CYS A 516 0.70 23.55 10.01
CA CYS A 516 1.45 24.79 9.84
C CYS A 516 1.93 25.34 11.20
N PRO A 517 3.15 25.90 11.30
CA PRO A 517 3.64 26.46 12.55
C PRO A 517 2.70 27.49 13.16
N THR A 518 2.61 27.49 14.49
CA THR A 518 1.82 28.43 15.28
C THR A 518 2.72 29.16 16.28
N TYR A 519 2.15 29.87 17.24
CA TYR A 519 2.89 30.53 18.31
C TYR A 519 2.94 29.69 19.59
N ASN A 520 4.09 29.76 20.28
CA ASN A 520 4.20 29.45 21.71
C ASN A 520 3.60 30.61 22.54
N GLU A 521 3.51 30.42 23.86
CA GLU A 521 3.03 31.46 24.78
C GLU A 521 3.88 32.73 24.77
N ASP A 522 5.19 32.58 24.53
CA ASP A 522 6.16 33.68 24.39
C ASP A 522 6.19 34.30 22.98
N LEU A 523 5.23 33.94 22.11
CA LEU A 523 5.14 34.34 20.70
C LEU A 523 6.32 33.89 19.82
N SER A 524 7.18 32.99 20.30
CA SER A 524 8.12 32.30 19.43
C SER A 524 7.40 31.29 18.53
N VAL A 525 7.97 31.01 17.34
CA VAL A 525 7.36 30.08 16.37
C VAL A 525 7.47 28.63 16.86
N ASP A 526 6.34 27.97 17.04
CA ASP A 526 6.26 26.54 17.36
C ASP A 526 6.26 25.68 16.09
N THR A 527 7.31 24.86 15.94
CA THR A 527 7.44 23.91 14.83
C THR A 527 7.33 22.45 15.25
N ARG A 528 6.99 22.16 16.51
CA ARG A 528 6.92 20.78 17.04
C ARG A 528 5.98 19.92 16.21
N ARG A 529 4.82 20.45 15.83
CA ARG A 529 3.82 19.72 15.01
C ARG A 529 4.37 19.34 13.62
N VAL A 530 5.08 20.25 12.96
CA VAL A 530 5.81 19.98 11.70
C VAL A 530 6.83 18.86 11.87
N GLN A 531 7.64 18.90 12.95
CA GLN A 531 8.67 17.90 13.21
C GLN A 531 8.06 16.52 13.51
N THR A 532 6.95 16.50 14.24
CA THR A 532 6.17 15.30 14.55
C THR A 532 5.59 14.67 13.30
N VAL A 533 4.94 15.48 12.44
CA VAL A 533 4.42 15.00 11.15
C VAL A 533 5.54 14.47 10.27
N ALA A 534 6.72 15.12 10.26
CA ALA A 534 7.87 14.61 9.52
C ALA A 534 8.30 13.20 9.98
N LYS A 535 8.29 12.93 11.29
CA LYS A 535 8.57 11.59 11.85
C LYS A 535 7.46 10.59 11.45
N MET A 536 6.20 11.01 11.52
CA MET A 536 5.04 10.21 11.15
C MET A 536 5.06 9.82 9.66
N VAL A 537 5.26 10.78 8.76
CA VAL A 537 5.34 10.57 7.32
C VAL A 537 6.51 9.65 6.96
N ARG A 538 7.69 9.84 7.57
CA ARG A 538 8.82 8.91 7.39
C ARG A 538 8.48 7.48 7.81
N HIS A 539 7.69 7.30 8.86
CA HIS A 539 7.21 5.99 9.27
C HIS A 539 6.27 5.39 8.22
N TRP A 540 5.30 6.18 7.72
CA TRP A 540 4.36 5.73 6.67
C TRP A 540 5.06 5.30 5.38
N LYS A 541 5.96 6.14 4.86
CA LYS A 541 6.74 5.85 3.64
C LYS A 541 7.62 4.59 3.77
N LYS A 542 7.91 4.14 4.99
CA LYS A 542 8.67 2.90 5.25
C LYS A 542 7.75 1.69 5.47
N ALA A 543 6.58 1.90 6.07
CA ALA A 543 5.70 0.83 6.54
C ALA A 543 4.70 0.33 5.49
N LEU A 544 4.37 1.16 4.50
CA LEU A 544 3.33 0.94 3.48
C LEU A 544 3.97 0.85 2.08
#